data_AF-A0A7F5R7D9-F1
#
_entry.id   AF-A0A7F5R7D9-F1
#
_cell.length_a   1.000
_cell.length_b   1.000
_cell.length_c   1.000
_cell.angle_alpha   90.00
_cell.angle_beta   90.00
_cell.angle_gamma   90.00
#
_symmetry.space_group_name_H-M   'P 1'
#
loop_
_entity.id
_entity.type
_entity.pdbx_description
1 polymer ?
#
loop_
_entity_poly.entity_id
_entity_poly.type
_entity_poly.pdbx_seq_one_letter_code
_entity_poly.pdbx_strand_id
1 'polypeptide(L)'
;MGEQQFDCALDLMRRLPPQEIEKNLGDLIDLVPSLCEDLLSSVDQPLKIAKDKESGKDYLLCDYNRDGDSYRSPWSNTYDPPLDDGSMPSERLRKLELDANYAFDQYREMYYEGGVSSVYFWDLEHGFAGVILIKKTGDGSRKIKGCWDSIHVVEVQEKSSGRNSHYKMTSTAMLWLQTNKQGSGTMNLGGSLTRQVSYCYFKIT
;
A
#
# COMPACT_ATOMS: atom_id res chain seq x y z
N MET A 1 24.23 12.03 10.12
CA MET A 1 23.54 11.61 11.37
C MET A 1 22.14 11.12 11.07
N GLY A 2 21.31 11.84 10.31
CA GLY A 2 19.95 11.39 9.93
C GLY A 2 19.90 10.04 9.20
N GLU A 3 20.79 9.82 8.22
CA GLU A 3 20.83 8.56 7.44
C GLU A 3 21.09 7.32 8.30
N GLN A 4 22.06 7.41 9.24
CA GLN A 4 22.34 6.30 10.17
C GLN A 4 21.17 6.06 11.14
N GLN A 5 20.50 7.12 11.60
CA GLN A 5 19.33 6.99 12.46
C GLN A 5 18.17 6.33 11.72
N PHE A 6 17.97 6.69 10.45
CA PHE A 6 16.97 6.10 9.58
C PHE A 6 17.23 4.61 9.31
N ASP A 7 18.48 4.24 9.00
CA ASP A 7 18.87 2.83 8.85
C ASP A 7 18.62 2.02 10.13
N CYS A 8 18.98 2.57 11.29
CA CYS A 8 18.72 1.94 12.59
C CYS A 8 17.22 1.80 12.88
N ALA A 9 16.42 2.80 12.53
CA ALA A 9 14.97 2.77 12.67
C ALA A 9 14.33 1.66 11.82
N LEU A 10 14.75 1.54 10.56
CA LEU A 10 14.30 0.45 9.69
C LEU A 10 14.75 -0.93 10.19
N ASP A 11 15.98 -1.05 10.72
CA ASP A 11 16.45 -2.29 11.34
C ASP A 11 15.63 -2.65 12.59
N LEU A 12 15.23 -1.66 13.38
CA LEU A 12 14.38 -1.87 14.55
C LEU A 12 13.00 -2.40 14.14
N MET A 13 12.36 -1.81 13.12
CA MET A 13 11.06 -2.25 12.61
C MET A 13 11.10 -3.67 12.02
N ARG A 14 12.26 -4.16 11.57
CA ARG A 14 12.44 -5.55 11.12
C ARG A 14 12.57 -6.56 12.28
N ARG A 15 12.87 -6.10 13.49
CA ARG A 15 13.12 -6.94 14.68
C ARG A 15 12.00 -6.91 15.70
N LEU A 16 11.28 -5.79 15.80
CA LEU A 16 10.16 -5.67 16.72
C LEU A 16 9.01 -6.60 16.33
N PRO A 17 8.19 -7.04 17.32
CA PRO A 17 7.05 -7.90 17.04
C PRO A 17 6.12 -7.24 16.01
N PRO A 18 5.87 -7.89 14.86
CA PRO A 18 5.08 -7.29 13.79
C PRO A 18 3.62 -7.05 14.24
N GLN A 19 3.13 -7.79 15.23
CA GLN A 19 1.77 -7.62 15.78
C GLN A 19 1.51 -6.22 16.36
N GLU A 20 2.57 -5.50 16.77
CA GLU A 20 2.48 -4.14 17.31
C GLU A 20 2.96 -3.09 16.31
N ILE A 21 3.00 -3.38 14.99
CA ILE A 21 3.61 -2.50 13.98
C ILE A 21 3.11 -1.05 14.01
N GLU A 22 1.80 -0.82 14.19
CA GLU A 22 1.22 0.53 14.27
C GLU A 22 1.73 1.28 15.50
N LYS A 23 1.78 0.58 16.64
CA LYS A 23 2.28 1.15 17.90
C LYS A 23 3.78 1.39 17.84
N ASN A 24 4.54 0.41 17.34
CA ASN A 24 5.99 0.52 17.17
C ASN A 24 6.35 1.72 16.29
N LEU A 25 5.61 1.94 15.20
CA LEU A 25 5.82 3.10 14.33
C LEU A 25 5.50 4.42 15.05
N GLY A 26 4.40 4.48 15.80
CA GLY A 26 4.07 5.64 16.63
C GLY A 26 5.16 5.94 17.68
N ASP A 27 5.59 4.93 18.43
CA ASP A 27 6.65 5.05 19.43
C ASP A 27 7.98 5.49 18.80
N LEU A 28 8.27 5.04 17.57
CA LEU A 28 9.48 5.41 16.83
C LEU A 28 9.44 6.87 16.35
N ILE A 29 8.27 7.33 15.89
CA ILE A 29 8.03 8.73 15.49
C ILE A 29 8.16 9.65 16.71
N ASP A 30 7.61 9.26 17.86
CA ASP A 30 7.75 10.02 19.11
C ASP A 30 9.21 10.08 19.58
N LEU A 31 9.99 9.02 19.35
CA LEU A 31 11.40 8.96 19.70
C LEU A 31 12.28 9.82 18.78
N VAL A 32 11.99 9.83 17.48
CA VAL A 32 12.75 10.62 16.49
C VAL A 32 11.79 11.36 15.53
N PRO A 33 11.18 12.47 15.98
CA PRO A 33 10.16 13.17 15.19
C PRO A 33 10.66 13.70 13.85
N SER A 34 11.96 13.97 13.73
CA SER A 34 12.59 14.44 12.51
C SER A 34 12.54 13.44 11.35
N LEU A 35 12.30 12.15 11.63
CA LEU A 35 12.22 11.10 10.61
C LEU A 35 10.76 10.73 10.28
N CYS A 36 9.76 11.48 10.77
CA CYS A 36 8.35 11.12 10.62
C CYS A 36 7.95 10.85 9.16
N GLU A 37 8.27 11.76 8.25
CA GLU A 37 7.93 11.63 6.82
C GLU A 37 8.66 10.46 6.16
N ASP A 38 9.96 10.30 6.44
CA ASP A 38 10.78 9.20 5.89
C ASP A 38 10.29 7.83 6.38
N LEU A 39 9.86 7.74 7.65
CA LEU A 39 9.36 6.51 8.26
C LEU A 39 7.98 6.13 7.73
N LEU A 40 7.06 7.10 7.65
CA LEU A 40 5.72 6.85 7.09
C LEU A 40 5.79 6.44 5.61
N SER A 41 6.72 7.00 4.84
CA SER A 41 6.89 6.63 3.42
C SER A 41 7.60 5.29 3.21
N SER A 42 8.40 4.83 4.18
CA SER A 42 9.27 3.65 4.02
C SER A 42 8.84 2.42 4.81
N VAL A 43 8.00 2.58 5.83
CA VAL A 43 7.52 1.48 6.67
C VAL A 43 6.09 1.14 6.29
N ASP A 44 5.94 0.00 5.62
CA ASP A 44 4.63 -0.48 5.24
C ASP A 44 3.76 -0.83 6.47
N GLN A 45 2.53 -0.32 6.49
CA GLN A 45 1.53 -0.59 7.53
C GLN A 45 0.42 -1.54 7.03
N PRO A 46 -0.28 -2.26 7.93
CA PRO A 46 -1.46 -3.03 7.56
C PRO A 46 -2.52 -2.14 6.91
N LEU A 47 -3.08 -2.59 5.79
CA LEU A 47 -4.03 -1.78 5.03
C LEU A 47 -5.36 -1.65 5.78
N LYS A 48 -5.92 -0.44 5.80
CA LYS A 48 -7.24 -0.18 6.38
C LYS A 48 -8.27 -0.06 5.28
N ILE A 49 -9.50 -0.48 5.55
CA ILE A 49 -10.61 -0.35 4.62
C ILE A 49 -11.43 0.87 5.03
N ALA A 50 -11.67 1.76 4.08
CA ALA A 50 -12.67 2.82 4.18
C ALA A 50 -13.76 2.60 3.13
N LYS A 51 -14.88 3.28 3.30
CA LYS A 51 -16.01 3.20 2.37
C LYS A 51 -16.24 4.56 1.74
N ASP A 52 -16.21 4.59 0.42
CA ASP A 52 -16.53 5.79 -0.34
C ASP A 52 -18.03 6.09 -0.20
N LYS A 53 -18.35 7.29 0.27
CA LYS A 53 -19.71 7.75 0.53
C LYS A 53 -20.50 8.00 -0.75
N GLU A 54 -19.85 8.34 -1.85
CA GLU A 54 -20.48 8.65 -3.14
C GLU A 54 -20.72 7.38 -3.95
N SER A 55 -19.70 6.54 -4.11
CA SER A 55 -19.80 5.32 -4.90
C SER A 55 -20.35 4.11 -4.13
N GLY A 56 -20.31 4.16 -2.79
CA GLY A 56 -20.68 3.07 -1.91
C GLY A 56 -19.70 1.89 -1.91
N LYS A 57 -18.56 2.02 -2.57
CA LYS A 57 -17.53 0.98 -2.70
C LYS A 57 -16.47 1.11 -1.61
N ASP A 58 -15.92 -0.03 -1.22
CA ASP A 58 -14.79 -0.06 -0.30
C ASP A 58 -13.49 0.31 -1.03
N TYR A 59 -12.56 0.95 -0.32
CA TYR A 59 -11.23 1.29 -0.80
C TYR A 59 -10.19 1.16 0.31
N LEU A 60 -8.92 1.08 -0.07
CA LEU A 60 -7.81 0.83 0.84
C LEU A 60 -7.06 2.12 1.18
N LEU A 61 -6.75 2.29 2.47
CA LEU A 61 -5.99 3.40 3.01
C LEU A 61 -4.53 3.01 3.17
N CYS A 62 -3.66 3.90 2.73
CA CYS A 62 -2.21 3.86 2.93
C CYS A 62 -1.66 5.28 2.86
N ASP A 63 -0.36 5.46 3.13
CA ASP A 63 0.25 6.80 3.07
C ASP A 63 0.26 7.39 1.64
N TYR A 64 0.23 6.56 0.59
CA TYR A 64 0.23 7.02 -0.81
C TYR A 64 -1.09 7.66 -1.28
N ASN A 65 -2.19 7.48 -0.56
CA ASN A 65 -3.46 8.17 -0.84
C ASN A 65 -3.88 9.10 0.30
N ARG A 66 -2.96 9.41 1.22
CA ARG A 66 -3.16 10.30 2.36
C ARG A 66 -2.68 11.70 2.03
N ASP A 67 -3.44 12.69 2.47
CA ASP A 67 -3.00 14.09 2.53
C ASP A 67 -3.52 14.68 3.85
N GLY A 68 -2.60 15.15 4.70
CA GLY A 68 -2.90 15.47 6.10
C GLY A 68 -3.54 14.27 6.84
N ASP A 69 -4.80 14.42 7.25
CA ASP A 69 -5.59 13.35 7.91
C ASP A 69 -6.71 12.80 7.03
N SER A 70 -6.72 13.15 5.75
CA SER A 70 -7.72 12.73 4.79
C SER A 70 -7.16 11.74 3.79
N TYR A 71 -8.05 10.88 3.27
CA TYR A 71 -7.68 9.88 2.28
C TYR A 71 -8.50 10.00 1.01
N ARG A 72 -7.83 9.94 -0.15
CA ARG A 72 -8.48 10.00 -1.47
C ARG A 72 -9.09 8.65 -1.84
N SER A 73 -10.37 8.65 -2.21
CA SER A 73 -11.04 7.49 -2.80
C SER A 73 -10.62 7.30 -4.26
N PRO A 74 -10.31 6.06 -4.72
CA PRO A 74 -10.01 5.79 -6.12
C PRO A 74 -11.26 5.84 -7.00
N TRP A 75 -12.47 5.81 -6.43
CA TRP A 75 -13.72 5.77 -7.17
C TRP A 75 -14.27 7.18 -7.44
N SER A 76 -14.59 7.95 -6.38
CA SER A 76 -15.06 9.33 -6.48
C SER A 76 -13.96 10.34 -6.83
N ASN A 77 -12.69 10.00 -6.58
CA ASN A 77 -11.57 10.94 -6.61
C ASN A 77 -11.69 12.07 -5.57
N THR A 78 -12.42 11.85 -4.48
CA THR A 78 -12.60 12.84 -3.40
C THR A 78 -11.90 12.39 -2.13
N TYR A 79 -11.42 13.36 -1.34
CA TYR A 79 -10.82 13.13 -0.03
C TYR A 79 -11.90 13.00 1.04
N ASP A 80 -11.69 12.09 2.00
CA ASP A 80 -12.49 11.99 3.22
C ASP A 80 -11.57 12.00 4.47
N PRO A 81 -11.71 12.96 5.40
CA PRO A 81 -12.57 14.16 5.31
C PRO A 81 -12.30 15.08 4.10
N PRO A 82 -13.26 15.90 3.65
CA PRO A 82 -13.07 16.78 2.50
C PRO A 82 -11.87 17.72 2.65
N LEU A 83 -11.06 17.81 1.59
CA LEU A 83 -9.94 18.75 1.46
C LEU A 83 -10.05 19.49 0.13
N ASP A 84 -9.79 20.80 0.17
CA ASP A 84 -9.85 21.66 -1.00
C ASP A 84 -8.52 21.71 -1.78
N ASP A 85 -7.40 21.44 -1.11
CA ASP A 85 -6.03 21.53 -1.62
C ASP A 85 -5.27 20.20 -1.62
N GLY A 86 -5.99 19.08 -1.56
CA GLY A 86 -5.41 17.75 -1.59
C GLY A 86 -4.67 17.44 -2.90
N SER A 87 -3.64 16.61 -2.82
CA SER A 87 -2.83 16.20 -3.97
C SER A 87 -3.62 15.35 -4.96
N MET A 88 -3.76 15.82 -6.21
CA MET A 88 -4.56 15.17 -7.25
C MET A 88 -3.70 14.73 -8.44
N PRO A 89 -3.97 13.55 -9.03
CA PRO A 89 -3.29 13.13 -10.26
C PRO A 89 -3.72 14.00 -11.45
N SER A 90 -2.84 14.14 -12.44
CA SER A 90 -3.18 14.80 -13.71
C SER A 90 -4.36 14.10 -14.42
N GLU A 91 -5.10 14.82 -15.27
CA GLU A 91 -6.29 14.27 -15.93
C GLU A 91 -5.98 13.01 -16.76
N ARG A 92 -4.82 12.99 -17.42
CA ARG A 92 -4.33 11.82 -18.15
C ARG A 92 -4.07 10.65 -17.20
N LEU A 93 -3.40 10.90 -16.09
CA LEU A 93 -3.03 9.87 -15.14
C LEU A 93 -4.26 9.34 -14.38
N ARG A 94 -5.25 10.19 -14.10
CA ARG A 94 -6.53 9.79 -13.52
C ARG A 94 -7.31 8.81 -14.41
N LYS A 95 -7.31 9.02 -15.74
CA LYS A 95 -7.92 8.06 -16.68
C LYS A 95 -7.23 6.70 -16.60
N LEU A 96 -5.89 6.70 -16.57
CA LEU A 96 -5.11 5.47 -16.40
C LEU A 96 -5.36 4.81 -15.03
N GLU A 97 -5.53 5.61 -13.98
CA GLU A 97 -5.84 5.13 -12.63
C GLU A 97 -7.19 4.41 -12.57
N LEU A 98 -8.21 4.93 -13.26
CA LEU A 98 -9.51 4.28 -13.38
C LEU A 98 -9.42 2.94 -14.13
N ASP A 99 -8.72 2.91 -15.26
CA ASP A 99 -8.51 1.69 -16.04
C ASP A 99 -7.73 0.64 -15.23
N ALA A 100 -6.70 1.09 -14.49
CA ALA A 100 -5.91 0.22 -13.62
C ALA A 100 -6.74 -0.33 -12.45
N ASN A 101 -7.57 0.49 -11.80
CA ASN A 101 -8.49 0.01 -10.76
C ASN A 101 -9.43 -1.07 -11.30
N TYR A 102 -9.98 -0.90 -12.51
CA TYR A 102 -10.83 -1.91 -13.12
C TYR A 102 -10.07 -3.21 -13.46
N ALA A 103 -8.86 -3.11 -14.00
CA ALA A 103 -8.02 -4.26 -14.32
C ALA A 103 -7.61 -5.03 -13.05
N PHE A 104 -7.20 -4.33 -12.00
CA PHE A 104 -6.77 -4.95 -10.75
C PHE A 104 -7.92 -5.46 -9.89
N ASP A 105 -9.13 -4.91 -10.02
CA ASP A 105 -10.33 -5.50 -9.41
C ASP A 105 -10.67 -6.88 -10.04
N GLN A 106 -10.51 -7.02 -11.36
CA GLN A 106 -10.61 -8.33 -12.02
C GLN A 106 -9.48 -9.28 -11.58
N TYR A 107 -8.25 -8.79 -11.49
CA TYR A 107 -7.13 -9.59 -10.97
C TYR A 107 -7.40 -10.07 -9.54
N ARG A 108 -7.89 -9.18 -8.67
CA ARG A 108 -8.30 -9.50 -7.31
C ARG A 108 -9.34 -10.62 -7.32
N GLU A 109 -10.38 -10.50 -8.13
CA GLU A 109 -11.43 -11.53 -8.19
C GLU A 109 -10.88 -12.88 -8.64
N MET A 110 -10.04 -12.92 -9.68
CA MET A 110 -9.45 -14.16 -10.22
C MET A 110 -8.52 -14.88 -9.24
N TYR A 111 -7.76 -14.16 -8.43
CA TYR A 111 -6.73 -14.74 -7.55
C TYR A 111 -7.15 -14.84 -6.08
N TYR A 112 -7.99 -13.91 -5.61
CA TYR A 112 -8.35 -13.80 -4.19
C TYR A 112 -9.81 -14.15 -3.94
N GLU A 113 -10.67 -14.29 -4.96
CA GLU A 113 -12.09 -14.64 -4.83
C GLU A 113 -12.77 -13.79 -3.73
N GLY A 114 -12.63 -12.47 -3.82
CA GLY A 114 -13.09 -11.50 -2.82
C GLY A 114 -11.99 -10.56 -2.32
N GLY A 115 -12.23 -9.91 -1.17
CA GLY A 115 -11.36 -8.85 -0.65
C GLY A 115 -11.62 -7.48 -1.30
N VAL A 116 -10.71 -6.54 -1.05
CA VAL A 116 -10.76 -5.17 -1.59
C VAL A 116 -9.45 -4.89 -2.33
N SER A 117 -9.51 -4.14 -3.42
CA SER A 117 -8.33 -3.62 -4.11
C SER A 117 -8.47 -2.12 -4.36
N SER A 118 -7.34 -1.43 -4.47
CA SER A 118 -7.30 -0.01 -4.82
C SER A 118 -5.99 0.30 -5.52
N VAL A 119 -6.05 1.16 -6.52
CA VAL A 119 -4.87 1.65 -7.26
C VAL A 119 -4.83 3.16 -7.17
N TYR A 120 -3.66 3.70 -6.83
CA TYR A 120 -3.41 5.13 -6.82
C TYR A 120 -2.18 5.45 -7.65
N PHE A 121 -2.26 6.48 -8.49
CA PHE A 121 -1.16 7.01 -9.28
C PHE A 121 -0.86 8.46 -8.92
N TRP A 122 0.40 8.84 -9.08
CA TRP A 122 0.87 10.21 -8.95
C TRP A 122 1.93 10.52 -10.00
N ASP A 123 1.97 11.77 -10.44
CA ASP A 123 2.89 12.23 -11.48
C ASP A 123 4.31 12.38 -10.91
N LEU A 124 5.32 12.07 -11.74
CA LEU A 124 6.74 12.31 -11.47
C LEU A 124 7.31 13.25 -12.54
N GLU A 125 8.46 13.87 -12.29
CA GLU A 125 9.12 14.75 -13.26
C GLU A 125 9.39 14.04 -14.61
N HIS A 126 9.73 12.75 -14.56
CA HIS A 126 10.06 11.93 -15.73
C HIS A 126 9.22 10.64 -15.81
N GLY A 127 7.91 10.75 -15.63
CA GLY A 127 6.97 9.65 -15.78
C GLY A 127 5.87 9.68 -14.72
N PHE A 128 5.58 8.54 -14.11
CA PHE A 128 4.61 8.45 -13.02
C PHE A 128 4.96 7.28 -12.11
N ALA A 129 4.42 7.29 -10.91
CA ALA A 129 4.46 6.14 -10.02
C ALA A 129 3.06 5.79 -9.53
N GLY A 130 2.96 4.60 -8.94
CA GLY A 130 1.72 4.07 -8.45
C GLY A 130 1.87 3.09 -7.35
N VAL A 131 0.78 2.89 -6.62
CA VAL A 131 0.63 1.79 -5.70
C VAL A 131 -0.59 0.97 -6.06
N ILE A 132 -0.43 -0.36 -6.07
CA ILE A 132 -1.51 -1.32 -6.16
C ILE A 132 -1.65 -2.00 -4.80
N LEU A 133 -2.84 -1.91 -4.23
CA LEU A 133 -3.18 -2.42 -2.92
C LEU A 133 -4.19 -3.54 -3.07
N ILE A 134 -3.97 -4.66 -2.37
CA ILE A 134 -4.96 -5.74 -2.26
C ILE A 134 -5.01 -6.18 -0.81
N LYS A 135 -6.22 -6.20 -0.24
CA LYS A 135 -6.47 -6.73 1.09
C LYS A 135 -7.49 -7.86 1.03
N LYS A 136 -7.14 -9.01 1.60
CA LYS A 136 -8.06 -10.13 1.78
C LYS A 136 -8.08 -10.55 3.24
N THR A 137 -9.23 -10.40 3.88
CA THR A 137 -9.50 -10.99 5.18
C THR A 137 -10.09 -12.39 5.00
N GLY A 138 -9.58 -13.36 5.74
CA GLY A 138 -10.18 -14.69 5.83
C GLY A 138 -11.54 -14.62 6.51
N ASP A 139 -12.41 -15.56 6.16
CA ASP A 139 -13.77 -15.71 6.71
C ASP A 139 -13.80 -16.14 8.20
N GLY A 140 -12.62 -16.37 8.80
CA GLY A 140 -12.50 -16.84 10.18
C GLY A 140 -12.93 -18.30 10.36
N SER A 141 -13.11 -19.04 9.26
CA SER A 141 -13.54 -20.43 9.31
C SER A 141 -12.56 -21.28 10.11
N ARG A 142 -13.11 -22.25 10.88
CA ARG A 142 -12.34 -23.20 11.70
C ARG A 142 -11.47 -22.57 12.81
N LYS A 143 -11.85 -21.39 13.32
CA LYS A 143 -11.15 -20.64 14.40
C LYS A 143 -9.75 -20.14 14.01
N ILE A 144 -9.49 -20.02 12.72
CA ILE A 144 -8.25 -19.45 12.19
C ILE A 144 -8.62 -18.12 11.53
N LYS A 145 -8.10 -17.01 12.08
CA LYS A 145 -8.20 -15.70 11.47
C LYS A 145 -6.98 -15.50 10.57
N GLY A 146 -7.22 -15.16 9.31
CA GLY A 146 -6.18 -14.85 8.34
C GLY A 146 -6.37 -13.45 7.79
N CYS A 147 -5.29 -12.72 7.55
CA CYS A 147 -5.29 -11.48 6.80
C CYS A 147 -4.11 -11.47 5.84
N TRP A 148 -4.38 -11.06 4.60
CA TRP A 148 -3.40 -10.85 3.57
C TRP A 148 -3.44 -9.39 3.14
N ASP A 149 -2.29 -8.74 3.07
CA ASP A 149 -2.10 -7.39 2.57
C ASP A 149 -0.99 -7.40 1.52
N SER A 150 -1.29 -6.93 0.31
CA SER A 150 -0.32 -6.72 -0.77
C SER A 150 -0.17 -5.24 -1.04
N ILE A 151 1.07 -4.76 -1.09
CA ILE A 151 1.44 -3.40 -1.44
C ILE A 151 2.46 -3.48 -2.56
N HIS A 152 2.09 -3.05 -3.76
CA HIS A 152 2.97 -3.05 -4.91
C HIS A 152 3.20 -1.62 -5.37
N VAL A 153 4.37 -1.08 -5.07
CA VAL A 153 4.80 0.24 -5.54
C VAL A 153 5.51 0.06 -6.87
N VAL A 154 5.01 0.74 -7.91
CA VAL A 154 5.59 0.76 -9.24
C VAL A 154 6.04 2.17 -9.60
N GLU A 155 7.27 2.29 -10.06
CA GLU A 155 7.84 3.51 -10.62
C GLU A 155 8.05 3.31 -12.13
N VAL A 156 7.48 4.20 -12.94
CA VAL A 156 7.55 4.16 -14.39
C VAL A 156 8.30 5.39 -14.88
N GLN A 157 9.53 5.18 -15.34
CA GLN A 157 10.32 6.23 -15.98
C GLN A 157 10.13 6.17 -17.50
N GLU A 158 9.46 7.17 -18.05
CA GLU A 158 9.26 7.29 -19.49
C GLU A 158 10.51 7.90 -20.14
N LYS A 159 11.13 7.20 -21.10
CA LYS A 159 12.25 7.78 -21.85
C LYS A 159 11.76 8.82 -22.86
N SER A 160 12.58 9.84 -23.11
CA SER A 160 12.31 10.92 -24.08
C SER A 160 12.02 10.44 -25.50
N SER A 161 12.47 9.25 -25.89
CA SER A 161 12.16 8.64 -27.20
C SER A 161 10.80 7.96 -27.28
N GLY A 162 10.05 7.83 -26.17
CA GLY A 162 8.70 7.29 -26.08
C GLY A 162 8.54 5.79 -26.34
N ARG A 163 9.58 5.10 -26.82
CA ARG A 163 9.51 3.68 -27.22
C ARG A 163 9.71 2.68 -26.09
N ASN A 164 10.47 3.06 -25.06
CA ASN A 164 10.82 2.19 -23.93
C ASN A 164 10.58 2.91 -22.61
N SER A 165 10.02 2.20 -21.64
CA SER A 165 9.88 2.67 -20.26
C SER A 165 10.63 1.74 -19.32
N HIS A 166 11.25 2.34 -18.30
CA HIS A 166 11.85 1.58 -17.21
C HIS A 166 10.81 1.42 -16.11
N TYR A 167 10.58 0.18 -15.70
CA TYR A 167 9.65 -0.19 -14.64
C TYR A 167 10.45 -0.72 -13.47
N LYS A 168 10.26 -0.12 -12.31
CA LYS A 168 10.80 -0.62 -11.05
C LYS A 168 9.62 -0.94 -10.14
N MET A 169 9.56 -2.17 -9.66
CA MET A 169 8.48 -2.65 -8.82
C MET A 169 9.03 -3.13 -7.49
N THR A 170 8.55 -2.53 -6.40
CA THR A 170 8.80 -2.96 -5.03
C THR A 170 7.50 -3.52 -4.48
N SER A 171 7.50 -4.79 -4.08
CA SER A 171 6.30 -5.51 -3.63
C SER A 171 6.51 -6.00 -2.21
N THR A 172 5.63 -5.59 -1.31
CA THR A 172 5.52 -6.10 0.06
C THR A 172 4.25 -6.92 0.17
N ALA A 173 4.38 -8.15 0.67
CA ALA A 173 3.25 -8.98 1.06
C ALA A 173 3.30 -9.21 2.57
N MET A 174 2.21 -8.89 3.27
CA MET A 174 2.03 -9.18 4.69
C MET A 174 1.03 -10.31 4.87
N LEU A 175 1.38 -11.24 5.75
CA LEU A 175 0.53 -12.36 6.10
C LEU A 175 0.38 -12.44 7.60
N TRP A 176 -0.87 -12.46 8.05
CA TRP A 176 -1.24 -12.61 9.45
C TRP A 176 -2.12 -13.84 9.62
N LEU A 177 -1.75 -14.72 10.54
CA LEU A 177 -2.48 -15.93 10.88
C LEU A 177 -2.57 -16.03 12.40
N GLN A 178 -3.79 -16.05 12.92
CA GLN A 178 -4.05 -16.24 14.33
C GLN A 178 -5.00 -17.42 14.54
N THR A 179 -4.63 -18.32 15.44
CA THR A 179 -5.47 -19.47 15.81
C THR A 179 -5.45 -19.69 17.30
N ASN A 180 -6.56 -20.18 17.85
CA ASN A 180 -6.65 -20.59 19.24
C ASN A 180 -7.34 -21.96 19.31
N LYS A 181 -6.52 -22.99 19.53
CA LYS A 181 -6.97 -24.39 19.65
C LYS A 181 -6.51 -24.95 20.99
N GLN A 182 -7.32 -25.81 21.59
CA GLN A 182 -7.01 -26.43 22.90
C GLN A 182 -5.64 -27.13 22.94
N GLY A 183 -5.22 -27.78 21.84
CA GLY A 183 -3.95 -28.51 21.79
C GLY A 183 -2.71 -27.66 21.51
N SER A 184 -2.85 -26.48 20.89
CA SER A 184 -1.72 -25.61 20.52
C SER A 184 -1.68 -24.29 21.29
N GLY A 185 -2.70 -24.01 22.12
CA GLY A 185 -2.89 -22.70 22.71
C GLY A 185 -3.16 -21.62 21.65
N THR A 186 -2.81 -20.38 22.00
CA THR A 186 -2.85 -19.24 21.07
C THR A 186 -1.57 -19.22 20.26
N MET A 187 -1.71 -19.34 18.94
CA MET A 187 -0.61 -19.20 17.99
C MET A 187 -0.87 -17.97 17.11
N ASN A 188 0.13 -17.11 17.01
CA ASN A 188 0.13 -15.93 16.18
C ASN A 188 1.36 -15.97 15.28
N LEU A 189 1.14 -16.09 13.97
CA LEU A 189 2.17 -16.06 12.94
C LEU A 189 1.89 -14.83 12.08
N GLY A 190 2.79 -13.86 12.12
CA GLY A 190 2.65 -12.59 11.42
C GLY A 190 3.98 -12.12 10.89
N GLY A 191 3.98 -11.45 9.75
CA GLY A 191 5.18 -10.84 9.18
C GLY A 191 4.94 -10.32 7.78
N SER A 192 6.00 -9.76 7.21
CA SER A 192 6.00 -9.22 5.85
C SER A 192 7.23 -9.70 5.08
N LEU A 193 7.10 -9.76 3.75
CA LEU A 193 8.19 -10.03 2.83
C LEU A 193 8.18 -8.97 1.74
N THR A 194 9.30 -8.26 1.60
CA THR A 194 9.49 -7.26 0.55
C THR A 194 10.47 -7.78 -0.50
N ARG A 195 10.12 -7.63 -1.78
CA ARG A 195 10.98 -7.94 -2.93
C ARG A 195 10.96 -6.79 -3.92
N GLN A 196 12.08 -6.61 -4.62
CA GLN A 196 12.21 -5.59 -5.66
C GLN A 196 12.69 -6.21 -6.96
N VAL A 197 12.14 -5.73 -8.08
CA VAL A 197 12.53 -6.12 -9.43
C VAL A 197 12.49 -4.90 -10.35
N SER A 198 13.38 -4.86 -11.35
CA SER A 198 13.42 -3.79 -12.34
C SER A 198 13.54 -4.36 -13.75
N TYR A 199 12.76 -3.82 -14.68
CA TYR A 199 12.70 -4.27 -16.06
C TYR A 199 12.58 -3.08 -17.02
N CYS A 200 13.07 -3.26 -18.25
CA CYS A 200 12.83 -2.32 -19.36
C CYS A 200 11.88 -2.99 -20.35
N TYR A 201 10.70 -2.42 -20.55
CA TYR A 201 9.73 -2.91 -21.52
C TYR A 201 9.51 -1.88 -22.64
N PHE A 202 9.20 -2.40 -23.84
CA PHE A 202 8.71 -1.57 -24.93
C PHE A 202 7.30 -1.09 -24.61
N LYS A 203 7.02 0.18 -24.93
CA LYS A 203 5.67 0.74 -24.81
C LYS A 203 4.80 0.06 -25.86
N ILE A 204 3.81 -0.73 -25.44
CA ILE A 204 2.79 -1.28 -26.35
C ILE A 204 1.84 -0.11 -26.65
N THR A 205 1.95 0.42 -27.87
CA THR A 205 1.05 1.43 -28.44
C THR A 205 -0.28 0.82 -28.84
#